data_AF-A0A2A5H298-F1
#
_entry.id   AF-A0A2A5H298-F1
#
_cell.length_a   1.000
_cell.length_b   1.000
_cell.length_c   1.000
_cell.angle_alpha   90.00
_cell.angle_beta   90.00
_cell.angle_gamma   90.00
#
_symmetry.space_group_name_H-M   'P 1'
#
loop_
_entity.id
_entity.type
_entity.pdbx_description
1 polymer ?
#
loop_
_entity_poly.entity_id
_entity_poly.type
_entity_poly.pdbx_seq_one_letter_code
_entity_poly.pdbx_strand_id
1 'polypeptide(L)'
;MLGKIHFFFGILVVIIFVLTGQYMDLFYNHLQDMEPMQRALFRTGHLYILLFGLINASLGAYFKRPKNGVWSKIQLTGSSIILFSTCSIIYSFFIELPSSDINRPIAAYSLYAILLGVVIHGIVHLFYKK
;
A
#
# COMPACT_ATOMS: atom_id res chain seq x y z
N MET A 1 12.34 3.11 -15.97
CA MET A 1 11.17 2.20 -15.98
C MET A 1 10.55 2.05 -14.60
N LEU A 2 11.31 1.74 -13.54
CA LEU A 2 10.76 1.49 -12.20
C LEU A 2 9.89 2.64 -11.63
N GLY A 3 10.29 3.91 -11.80
CA GLY A 3 9.45 5.05 -11.42
C GLY A 3 8.09 5.08 -12.13
N LYS A 4 8.05 4.78 -13.44
CA LYS A 4 6.79 4.68 -14.18
C LYS A 4 5.92 3.54 -13.65
N ILE A 5 6.52 2.39 -13.30
CA ILE A 5 5.81 1.25 -12.70
C ILE A 5 5.13 1.69 -11.41
N HIS A 6 5.87 2.28 -10.47
CA HIS A 6 5.29 2.78 -9.21
C HIS A 6 4.20 3.83 -9.45
N PHE A 7 4.40 4.74 -10.41
CA PHE A 7 3.42 5.77 -10.71
C PHE A 7 2.10 5.17 -11.21
N PHE A 8 2.15 4.37 -12.30
CA PHE A 8 0.95 3.76 -12.86
C PHE A 8 0.30 2.76 -11.90
N PHE A 9 1.12 2.00 -11.15
CA PHE A 9 0.61 1.09 -10.13
C PHE A 9 -0.06 1.85 -8.99
N GLY A 10 0.50 2.98 -8.54
CA GLY A 10 -0.13 3.84 -7.56
C GLY A 10 -1.49 4.37 -8.03
N ILE A 11 -1.58 4.84 -9.28
CA ILE A 11 -2.87 5.25 -9.87
C ILE A 11 -3.86 4.08 -9.93
N LEU A 12 -3.42 2.89 -10.34
CA LEU A 12 -4.26 1.69 -10.32
C LEU A 12 -4.79 1.40 -8.91
N VAL A 13 -3.95 1.52 -7.88
CA VAL A 13 -4.36 1.28 -6.48
C VAL A 13 -5.33 2.36 -6.00
N VAL A 14 -5.20 3.61 -6.43
CA VAL A 14 -6.19 4.66 -6.16
C VAL A 14 -7.55 4.34 -6.82
N ILE A 15 -7.54 3.77 -8.03
CA ILE A 15 -8.77 3.28 -8.67
C ILE A 15 -9.36 2.14 -7.83
N ILE A 16 -8.54 1.17 -7.38
CA ILE A 16 -8.98 0.08 -6.49
C ILE A 16 -9.56 0.65 -5.20
N PHE A 17 -8.96 1.69 -4.61
CA PHE A 17 -9.53 2.40 -3.47
C PHE A 17 -10.96 2.86 -3.77
N VAL A 18 -11.19 3.62 -4.85
CA VAL A 18 -12.55 4.05 -5.23
C VAL A 18 -13.52 2.87 -5.36
N LEU A 19 -13.08 1.81 -6.04
CA LEU A 19 -13.89 0.59 -6.23
C LEU A 19 -14.21 -0.11 -4.90
N THR A 20 -13.26 -0.18 -3.96
CA THR A 20 -13.52 -0.76 -2.63
C THR A 20 -14.51 0.07 -1.82
N GLY A 21 -14.54 1.40 -2.02
CA GLY A 21 -15.54 2.27 -1.40
C GLY A 21 -16.94 1.97 -1.95
N GLN A 22 -17.07 1.81 -3.27
CA GLN A 22 -18.33 1.39 -3.91
C GLN A 22 -18.74 -0.02 -3.47
N TYR A 23 -17.78 -0.94 -3.32
CA TYR A 23 -18.04 -2.27 -2.80
C TYR A 23 -18.62 -2.24 -1.38
N MET A 24 -18.06 -1.41 -0.49
CA MET A 24 -18.58 -1.24 0.87
C MET A 24 -19.98 -0.62 0.90
N ASP A 25 -20.27 0.30 -0.02
CA ASP A 25 -21.58 0.92 -0.17
C ASP A 25 -22.64 -0.11 -0.61
N LEU A 26 -22.36 -0.82 -1.71
CA LEU A 26 -23.31 -1.71 -2.38
C LEU A 26 -23.53 -3.04 -1.64
N PHE A 27 -22.47 -3.64 -1.07
CA PHE A 27 -22.55 -4.99 -0.50
C PHE A 27 -22.71 -5.01 1.03
N TYR A 28 -22.42 -3.90 1.71
CA TYR A 28 -22.51 -3.82 3.17
C TYR A 28 -23.47 -2.73 3.66
N ASN A 29 -24.41 -2.28 2.83
CA ASN A 29 -25.37 -1.22 3.17
C ASN A 29 -24.69 0.01 3.79
N HIS A 30 -23.62 0.48 3.12
CA HIS A 30 -22.78 1.57 3.62
C HIS A 30 -22.22 1.36 5.05
N LEU A 31 -22.07 0.09 5.45
CA LEU A 31 -21.68 -0.35 6.80
C LEU A 31 -22.62 0.13 7.93
N GLN A 32 -23.86 0.54 7.63
CA GLN A 32 -24.74 1.14 8.65
C GLN A 32 -25.14 0.15 9.74
N ASP A 33 -25.41 -1.10 9.35
CA ASP A 33 -25.87 -2.18 10.24
C ASP A 33 -24.72 -2.95 10.91
N MET A 34 -23.48 -2.53 10.68
CA MET A 34 -22.30 -3.20 11.18
C MET A 34 -21.91 -2.70 12.58
N GLU A 35 -21.49 -3.63 13.44
CA GLU A 35 -20.96 -3.33 14.78
C GLU A 35 -19.85 -2.24 14.69
N PRO A 36 -19.83 -1.25 15.60
CA PRO A 36 -18.93 -0.09 15.49
C PRO A 36 -17.45 -0.43 15.29
N MET A 37 -16.95 -1.48 15.97
CA MET A 37 -15.56 -1.92 15.83
C MET A 37 -15.27 -2.43 14.42
N GLN A 38 -16.10 -3.32 13.90
CA GLN A 38 -15.92 -3.90 12.57
C GLN A 38 -16.05 -2.82 11.49
N ARG A 39 -16.99 -1.87 11.67
CA ARG A 39 -17.13 -0.70 10.82
C ARG A 39 -15.86 0.17 10.80
N ALA A 40 -15.24 0.39 11.95
CA ALA A 40 -13.98 1.11 12.04
C ALA A 40 -12.83 0.38 11.34
N LEU A 41 -12.75 -0.96 11.46
CA LEU A 41 -11.75 -1.78 10.77
C LEU A 41 -11.90 -1.70 9.24
N PHE A 42 -13.11 -1.78 8.70
CA PHE A 42 -13.36 -1.64 7.26
C PHE A 42 -12.92 -0.27 6.73
N ARG A 43 -13.33 0.80 7.42
CA ARG A 43 -12.93 2.18 7.04
C ARG A 43 -11.40 2.35 7.10
N THR A 44 -10.77 1.82 8.14
CA THR A 44 -9.31 1.89 8.31
C THR A 44 -8.58 1.10 7.24
N GLY A 45 -9.05 -0.12 6.91
CA GLY A 45 -8.49 -0.94 5.84
C GLY A 45 -8.61 -0.25 4.47
N HIS A 46 -9.76 0.37 4.20
CA HIS A 46 -9.98 1.16 2.99
C HIS A 46 -9.01 2.36 2.89
N LEU A 47 -8.78 3.09 4.00
CA LEU A 47 -7.80 4.17 4.05
C LEU A 47 -6.35 3.68 3.86
N TYR A 48 -6.01 2.47 4.30
CA TYR A 48 -4.70 1.89 4.04
C TYR A 48 -4.45 1.63 2.55
N ILE A 49 -5.47 1.18 1.80
CA ILE A 49 -5.34 1.03 0.34
C ILE A 49 -5.02 2.37 -0.31
N LEU A 50 -5.72 3.45 0.08
CA LEU A 50 -5.42 4.80 -0.40
C LEU A 50 -3.98 5.20 -0.06
N LEU A 51 -3.57 5.04 1.19
CA LEU A 51 -2.22 5.37 1.65
C LEU A 51 -1.15 4.67 0.79
N PHE A 52 -1.30 3.38 0.53
CA PHE A 52 -0.32 2.62 -0.24
C PHE A 52 -0.33 3.04 -1.72
N GLY A 53 -1.49 3.36 -2.28
CA GLY A 53 -1.62 3.95 -3.62
C GLY A 53 -0.89 5.29 -3.73
N LEU A 54 -1.09 6.19 -2.77
CA LEU A 54 -0.43 7.50 -2.73
C LEU A 54 1.08 7.38 -2.55
N ILE A 55 1.57 6.43 -1.74
CA ILE A 55 3.01 6.16 -1.57
C ILE A 55 3.60 5.73 -2.92
N ASN A 56 2.97 4.79 -3.61
CA ASN A 56 3.43 4.33 -4.93
C ASN A 56 3.41 5.46 -5.97
N ALA A 57 2.32 6.23 -6.05
CA ALA A 57 2.20 7.35 -6.97
C ALA A 57 3.29 8.41 -6.71
N SER A 58 3.47 8.81 -5.45
CA SER A 58 4.47 9.80 -5.04
C SER A 58 5.89 9.30 -5.29
N LEU A 59 6.19 8.06 -4.93
CA LEU A 59 7.49 7.45 -5.18
C LEU A 59 7.80 7.39 -6.68
N GLY A 60 6.81 7.06 -7.49
CA GLY A 60 6.93 7.01 -8.94
C GLY A 60 7.18 8.38 -9.58
N ALA A 61 6.50 9.42 -9.09
CA ALA A 61 6.63 10.80 -9.59
C ALA A 61 8.04 11.39 -9.33
N TYR A 62 8.62 11.09 -8.16
CA TYR A 62 9.93 11.62 -7.76
C TYR A 62 11.07 10.60 -7.89
N PHE A 63 10.85 9.50 -8.61
CA PHE A 63 11.79 8.38 -8.65
C PHE A 63 13.12 8.75 -9.30
N LYS A 64 14.20 8.76 -8.51
CA LYS A 64 15.58 8.89 -9.00
C LYS A 64 16.35 7.61 -8.71
N ARG A 65 16.88 6.97 -9.77
CA ARG A 65 17.64 5.71 -9.68
C ARG A 65 19.15 5.97 -9.71
N PRO A 66 19.94 5.39 -8.79
CA PRO A 66 21.39 5.32 -8.92
C PRO A 66 21.80 4.62 -10.23
N LYS A 67 22.79 5.19 -10.93
CA LYS A 67 23.19 4.75 -12.28
C LYS A 67 23.73 3.32 -12.34
N ASN A 68 24.27 2.77 -11.25
CA ASN A 68 24.57 1.34 -10.99
C ASN A 68 25.24 1.20 -9.61
N GLY A 69 25.28 -0.01 -9.05
CA GLY A 69 25.96 -0.32 -7.77
C GLY A 69 25.04 -0.89 -6.69
N VAL A 70 25.59 -1.10 -5.49
CA VAL A 70 24.88 -1.69 -4.34
C VAL A 70 23.61 -0.91 -4.00
N TRP A 71 23.67 0.43 -4.01
CA TRP A 71 22.51 1.30 -3.75
C TRP A 71 21.36 1.10 -4.75
N SER A 72 21.66 0.80 -6.02
CA SER A 72 20.62 0.49 -7.03
C SER A 72 19.93 -0.83 -6.74
N LYS A 73 20.67 -1.83 -6.24
CA LYS A 73 20.10 -3.13 -5.83
C LYS A 73 19.24 -2.98 -4.57
N ILE A 74 19.74 -2.26 -3.56
CA ILE A 74 19.00 -1.98 -2.32
C ILE A 74 17.70 -1.24 -2.63
N GLN A 75 17.74 -0.22 -3.50
CA GLN A 75 16.55 0.52 -3.91
C GLN A 75 15.55 -0.38 -4.65
N LEU A 76 16.03 -1.30 -5.50
CA LEU A 76 15.18 -2.26 -6.19
C LEU A 76 14.49 -3.21 -5.19
N THR A 77 15.21 -3.70 -4.18
CA THR A 77 14.62 -4.51 -3.11
C THR A 77 13.52 -3.73 -2.37
N GLY A 78 13.79 -2.47 -2.00
CA GLY A 78 12.79 -1.60 -1.38
C GLY A 78 11.54 -1.41 -2.24
N SER A 79 11.73 -1.20 -3.55
CA SER A 79 10.64 -1.10 -4.53
C SER A 79 9.79 -2.38 -4.59
N SER A 80 10.43 -3.55 -4.65
CA SER A 80 9.71 -4.83 -4.64
C SER A 80 8.92 -5.05 -3.36
N ILE A 81 9.48 -4.67 -2.21
CA ILE A 81 8.78 -4.76 -0.91
C ILE A 81 7.53 -3.88 -0.91
N ILE A 82 7.61 -2.63 -1.40
CA ILE A 82 6.47 -1.71 -1.49
C ILE A 82 5.37 -2.27 -2.41
N LEU A 83 5.74 -2.81 -3.57
CA LEU A 83 4.77 -3.38 -4.50
C LEU A 83 4.07 -4.59 -3.87
N PHE A 84 4.84 -5.50 -3.25
CA PHE A 84 4.29 -6.68 -2.60
C PHE A 84 3.39 -6.33 -1.42
N SER A 85 3.81 -5.39 -0.56
CA SER A 85 2.98 -4.95 0.57
C SER A 85 1.67 -4.31 0.12
N THR A 86 1.67 -3.62 -1.02
CA THR A 86 0.47 -3.04 -1.62
C THR A 86 -0.50 -4.09 -2.13
N CYS A 87 0.00 -5.16 -2.78
CA CYS A 87 -0.86 -6.29 -3.13
C CYS A 87 -1.43 -6.97 -1.88
N SER A 88 -0.60 -7.16 -0.84
CA SER A 88 -1.00 -7.82 0.41
C SER A 88 -2.05 -7.04 1.20
N ILE A 89 -1.99 -5.71 1.25
CA ILE A 89 -3.04 -4.92 1.95
C ILE A 89 -4.38 -4.98 1.21
N ILE A 90 -4.37 -4.99 -0.13
CA ILE A 90 -5.57 -5.17 -0.93
C ILE A 90 -6.14 -6.58 -0.69
N TYR A 91 -5.28 -7.61 -0.68
CA TYR A 91 -5.71 -8.98 -0.38
C TYR A 91 -6.30 -9.10 1.03
N SER A 92 -5.64 -8.54 2.04
CA SER A 92 -6.13 -8.50 3.43
C SER A 92 -7.51 -7.85 3.53
N PHE A 93 -7.78 -6.83 2.72
CA PHE A 93 -9.09 -6.17 2.71
C PHE A 93 -10.23 -7.14 2.37
N PHE A 94 -10.04 -8.06 1.43
CA PHE A 94 -11.09 -9.00 1.03
C PHE A 94 -11.15 -10.26 1.91
N ILE A 95 -10.07 -10.61 2.60
CA ILE A 95 -9.97 -11.89 3.32
C ILE A 95 -10.10 -11.72 4.83
N GLU A 96 -9.44 -10.73 5.42
CA GLU A 96 -9.40 -10.55 6.87
C GLU A 96 -10.51 -9.63 7.40
N LEU A 97 -11.04 -8.69 6.62
CA LEU A 97 -12.12 -7.82 7.09
C LEU A 97 -13.48 -8.52 7.23
N PRO A 98 -13.84 -9.47 6.35
CA PRO A 98 -15.12 -10.19 6.52
C PRO A 98 -15.14 -11.12 7.73
N SER A 99 -14.00 -11.53 8.30
CA SER A 99 -13.94 -12.60 9.30
C SER A 99 -14.40 -12.20 10.72
N SER A 100 -14.85 -10.96 10.95
CA SER A 100 -15.20 -10.39 12.27
C SER A 100 -14.10 -10.46 13.35
N ASP A 101 -12.93 -11.00 13.02
CA ASP A 101 -11.77 -11.07 13.89
C ASP A 101 -11.05 -9.71 13.90
N ILE A 102 -10.59 -9.32 15.08
CA ILE A 102 -9.77 -8.13 15.29
C ILE A 102 -8.33 -8.40 14.82
N ASN A 103 -7.88 -9.66 14.89
CA ASN A 103 -6.53 -10.02 14.49
C ASN A 103 -6.39 -10.05 12.96
N ARG A 104 -5.56 -9.15 12.43
CA ARG A 104 -5.35 -8.95 10.99
C ARG A 104 -3.86 -9.01 10.64
N PRO A 105 -3.24 -10.20 10.74
CA PRO A 105 -1.80 -10.35 10.58
C PRO A 105 -1.31 -9.89 9.21
N ILE A 106 -2.05 -10.17 8.13
CA ILE A 106 -1.65 -9.76 6.77
C ILE A 106 -1.69 -8.24 6.64
N ALA A 107 -2.72 -7.57 7.17
CA ALA A 107 -2.76 -6.10 7.21
C ALA A 107 -1.56 -5.53 7.98
N ALA A 108 -1.27 -6.08 9.16
CA ALA A 108 -0.19 -5.64 10.02
C ALA A 108 1.19 -5.83 9.34
N TYR A 109 1.46 -7.00 8.79
CA TYR A 109 2.71 -7.25 8.06
C TYR A 109 2.84 -6.40 6.81
N SER A 110 1.73 -6.09 6.12
CA SER A 110 1.74 -5.18 4.98
C SER A 110 2.17 -3.77 5.39
N LEU A 111 1.70 -3.28 6.54
CA LEU A 111 2.11 -1.98 7.10
C LEU A 111 3.60 -1.94 7.47
N TYR A 112 4.10 -2.98 8.16
CA TYR A 112 5.53 -3.05 8.47
C TYR A 112 6.41 -3.18 7.23
N ALA A 113 5.95 -3.93 6.23
CA ALA A 113 6.65 -4.08 4.96
C ALA A 113 6.70 -2.77 4.17
N ILE A 114 5.59 -2.03 4.04
CA ILE A 114 5.64 -0.74 3.32
C ILE A 114 6.50 0.28 4.07
N LEU A 115 6.48 0.29 5.41
CA LEU A 115 7.37 1.12 6.21
C LEU A 115 8.84 0.81 5.89
N LEU A 116 9.23 -0.46 5.92
CA LEU A 116 10.58 -0.90 5.58
C LEU A 116 10.98 -0.46 4.17
N GLY A 117 10.10 -0.67 3.19
CA GLY A 117 10.34 -0.25 1.81
C GLY A 117 10.56 1.26 1.66
N VAL A 118 9.72 2.08 2.31
CA VAL A 118 9.83 3.55 2.30
C VAL A 118 11.12 4.00 2.98
N VAL A 119 11.48 3.41 4.13
CA VAL A 119 12.73 3.70 4.83
C VAL A 119 13.94 3.36 3.98
N ILE A 120 13.94 2.21 3.29
CA ILE A 120 15.01 1.84 2.35
C ILE A 120 15.16 2.92 1.26
N HIS A 121 14.06 3.39 0.68
CA HIS A 121 14.07 4.46 -0.32
C HIS A 121 14.63 5.77 0.23
N GLY A 122 14.24 6.15 1.45
CA GLY A 122 14.76 7.33 2.15
C GLY A 122 16.26 7.26 2.43
N ILE A 123 16.73 6.12 2.93
CA ILE A 123 18.17 5.85 3.18
C ILE A 123 18.96 5.94 1.87
N VAL A 124 18.50 5.25 0.83
CA VAL A 124 19.17 5.32 -0.49
C VAL A 124 19.25 6.77 -0.95
N HIS A 125 18.17 7.55 -0.83
CA HIS A 125 18.18 8.96 -1.25
C HIS A 125 19.15 9.83 -0.43
N LEU A 126 19.20 9.61 0.89
CA LEU A 126 20.06 10.39 1.80
C LEU A 126 21.55 10.13 1.55
N PHE A 127 21.94 8.86 1.40
CA PHE A 127 23.35 8.47 1.25
C PHE A 127 23.82 8.47 -0.20
N TYR A 128 22.92 8.30 -1.17
CA TYR A 128 23.20 8.49 -2.58
C TYR A 128 22.85 9.92 -3.00
N LYS A 129 23.56 10.89 -2.41
CA LYS A 129 23.61 12.26 -2.93
C LYS A 129 24.57 12.27 -4.11
N LYS A 130 24.03 12.34 -5.32
CA LYS A 130 24.79 12.65 -6.52
C LYS A 130 24.60 14.11 -6.89
#